data_AF-A0A9E1XCJ5-F1
#
_entry.id   AF-A0A9E1XCJ5-F1
#
_cell.length_a   1.000
_cell.length_b   1.000
_cell.length_c   1.000
_cell.angle_alpha   90.00
_cell.angle_beta   90.00
_cell.angle_gamma   90.00
#
_symmetry.space_group_name_H-M   'P 1'
#
loop_
_entity.id
_entity.type
_entity.pdbx_description
1 polymer ?
#
loop_
_entity_poly.entity_id
_entity_poly.type
_entity_poly.pdbx_seq_one_letter_code
_entity_poly.pdbx_strand_id
1 'polypeptide(L)'
;MQGRWSLGLLLTGFESLHRLSQSRKPGLLIIVQPAFLGPFILSPNQGISVGLLFGKIFRMAGADCVMFPIPSKRFSFEAADCKDVINRYYAQDPCWEQTFPVIGGSISAEQLPQLKNKYGDDVIYLVGRQMYEMSADLPENVRQLRRILERET
;
A
#
# COMPACT_ATOMS: atom_id res chain seq x y z
N MET A 1 -22.64 8.11 -8.89
CA MET A 1 -21.48 7.42 -9.50
C MET A 1 -21.08 6.27 -8.59
N GLN A 2 -21.39 5.03 -8.96
CA GLN A 2 -20.95 3.84 -8.21
C GLN A 2 -19.46 3.62 -8.50
N GLY A 3 -18.60 4.11 -7.62
CA GLY A 3 -17.17 3.83 -7.65
C GLY A 3 -16.91 2.37 -7.31
N ARG A 4 -16.81 1.51 -8.33
CA ARG A 4 -16.30 0.15 -8.15
C ARG A 4 -14.78 0.24 -8.09
N TRP A 5 -14.23 0.31 -6.88
CA TRP A 5 -12.79 0.35 -6.63
C TRP A 5 -12.41 -0.80 -5.72
N SER A 6 -12.12 -1.95 -6.30
CA SER A 6 -11.33 -3.04 -5.69
C SER A 6 -11.34 -4.24 -6.63
N LEU A 7 -10.16 -4.64 -7.12
CA LEU A 7 -9.96 -6.01 -7.57
C LEU A 7 -8.80 -6.60 -6.79
N GLY A 8 -9.02 -7.78 -6.19
CA GLY A 8 -7.95 -8.67 -5.76
C GLY A 8 -7.27 -9.27 -7.00
N LEU A 9 -6.48 -8.45 -7.69
CA LEU A 9 -5.97 -8.69 -9.04
C LEU A 9 -5.10 -9.95 -9.18
N LEU A 10 -4.61 -10.54 -8.09
CA LEU A 10 -3.82 -11.78 -8.15
C LEU A 10 -4.64 -13.04 -8.21
N LEU A 11 -5.91 -13.01 -7.80
CA LEU A 11 -6.82 -14.11 -8.11
C LEU A 11 -6.96 -14.29 -9.63
N THR A 12 -6.71 -13.21 -10.38
CA THR A 12 -6.76 -13.17 -11.85
C THR A 12 -5.38 -13.15 -12.52
N GLY A 13 -4.29 -13.14 -11.74
CA GLY A 13 -2.91 -13.07 -12.23
C GLY A 13 -2.44 -11.69 -12.73
N PHE A 14 -1.13 -11.55 -12.91
CA PHE A 14 -0.48 -10.29 -13.34
C PHE A 14 -0.89 -9.84 -14.74
N GLU A 15 -1.17 -10.77 -15.65
CA GLU A 15 -1.60 -10.43 -17.01
C GLU A 15 -2.95 -9.72 -17.01
N SER A 16 -3.88 -10.12 -16.15
CA SER A 16 -5.17 -9.43 -16.01
C SER A 16 -4.99 -7.99 -15.52
N LEU A 17 -4.06 -7.77 -14.58
CA LEU A 17 -3.68 -6.44 -14.14
C LEU A 17 -3.05 -5.62 -15.27
N HIS A 18 -2.14 -6.21 -16.04
CA HIS A 18 -1.51 -5.55 -17.18
C HIS A 18 -2.55 -5.15 -18.24
N ARG A 19 -3.44 -6.06 -18.64
CA ARG A 19 -4.51 -5.74 -19.60
C ARG A 19 -5.47 -4.67 -19.07
N LEU A 20 -5.79 -4.69 -17.78
CA LEU A 20 -6.59 -3.64 -17.15
C LEU A 20 -5.87 -2.29 -17.20
N SER A 21 -4.56 -2.27 -16.92
CA SER A 21 -3.79 -1.03 -16.97
C SER A 21 -3.77 -0.42 -18.37
N GLN A 22 -3.67 -1.25 -19.42
CA GLN A 22 -3.69 -0.77 -20.81
C GLN A 22 -5.08 -0.34 -21.30
N SER A 23 -6.16 -0.87 -20.74
CA SER A 23 -7.53 -0.64 -21.22
C SER A 23 -8.37 0.30 -20.33
N ARG A 24 -7.81 0.77 -19.20
CA ARG A 24 -8.53 1.64 -18.27
C ARG A 24 -8.85 2.99 -18.89
N LYS A 25 -9.96 3.58 -18.44
CA LYS A 25 -10.28 4.97 -18.77
C LYS A 25 -9.25 5.92 -18.15
N PRO A 26 -8.87 7.02 -18.82
CA PRO A 26 -8.02 8.04 -18.23
C PRO A 26 -8.59 8.54 -16.89
N GLY A 27 -7.70 8.76 -15.92
CA GLY A 27 -8.06 9.20 -14.56
C GLY A 27 -8.58 8.09 -13.63
N LEU A 28 -8.64 6.83 -14.07
CA LEU A 28 -8.97 5.70 -13.22
C LEU A 28 -7.70 5.09 -12.60
N LEU A 29 -7.59 5.13 -11.26
CA LEU A 29 -6.49 4.51 -10.52
C LEU A 29 -6.72 3.02 -10.25
N ILE A 30 -5.65 2.23 -10.37
CA ILE A 30 -5.60 0.83 -10.01
C ILE A 30 -4.85 0.69 -8.68
N ILE A 31 -5.61 0.41 -7.62
CA ILE A 31 -5.08 0.11 -6.29
C ILE A 31 -5.10 -1.41 -6.10
N VAL A 32 -3.92 -2.00 -5.95
CA VAL A 32 -3.75 -3.44 -5.76
C VAL A 32 -3.76 -3.78 -4.28
N GLN A 33 -4.66 -4.70 -3.89
CA GLN A 33 -4.67 -5.33 -2.58
C GLN A 33 -3.90 -6.65 -2.62
N PRO A 34 -3.05 -6.97 -1.61
CA PRO A 34 -2.18 -8.14 -1.60
C PRO A 34 -2.90 -9.45 -1.21
N ALA A 35 -4.21 -9.53 -1.46
CA ALA A 35 -4.99 -10.71 -1.15
C ALA A 35 -4.42 -11.93 -1.89
N PHE A 36 -4.40 -13.08 -1.21
CA PHE A 36 -3.89 -14.35 -1.75
C PHE A 36 -2.34 -14.44 -1.93
N LEU A 37 -1.57 -13.44 -1.50
CA LEU A 37 -0.10 -13.46 -1.63
C LEU A 37 0.67 -14.14 -0.50
N GLY A 38 0.04 -14.40 0.65
CA GLY A 38 0.72 -14.97 1.83
C GLY A 38 1.64 -16.16 1.52
N PRO A 39 1.19 -17.18 0.76
CA PRO A 39 2.04 -18.32 0.42
C PRO A 39 3.34 -17.99 -0.31
N PHE A 40 3.40 -16.86 -1.02
CA PHE A 40 4.59 -16.45 -1.79
C PHE A 40 5.62 -15.67 -0.96
N ILE A 41 5.25 -15.18 0.23
CA ILE A 41 6.06 -14.19 0.95
C ILE A 41 6.31 -14.53 2.42
N LEU A 42 5.56 -15.49 2.98
CA LEU A 42 5.68 -15.83 4.41
C LEU A 42 6.78 -16.85 4.70
N SER A 43 7.29 -17.56 3.68
CA SER A 43 8.40 -18.49 3.87
C SER A 43 9.73 -17.74 3.75
N PRO A 44 10.66 -17.90 4.70
CA PRO A 44 11.99 -17.29 4.60
C PRO A 44 12.85 -17.92 3.50
N ASN A 45 12.52 -19.15 3.07
CA ASN A 45 13.38 -19.96 2.19
C ASN A 45 12.74 -20.25 0.83
N GLN A 46 11.49 -19.80 0.59
CA GLN A 46 10.73 -20.13 -0.62
C GLN A 46 9.83 -18.95 -1.02
N GLY A 47 9.52 -18.86 -2.30
CA GLY A 47 8.62 -17.83 -2.83
C GLY A 47 9.37 -16.65 -3.45
N ILE A 48 8.86 -15.44 -3.23
CA ILE A 48 9.32 -14.20 -3.87
C ILE A 48 9.64 -13.19 -2.76
N SER A 49 10.79 -12.52 -2.89
CA SER A 49 11.14 -11.39 -2.00
C SER A 49 10.00 -10.36 -1.94
N VAL A 50 9.66 -9.93 -0.72
CA VAL A 50 8.63 -8.91 -0.46
C VAL A 50 8.92 -7.63 -1.25
N GLY A 51 10.16 -7.14 -1.18
CA GLY A 51 10.60 -5.97 -1.94
C GLY A 51 10.48 -6.13 -3.45
N LEU A 52 10.84 -7.30 -3.99
CA LEU A 52 10.68 -7.56 -5.42
C LEU A 52 9.19 -7.57 -5.83
N LEU A 53 8.36 -8.31 -5.09
CA LEU A 53 6.96 -8.49 -5.40
C LEU A 53 6.19 -7.16 -5.30
N PHE A 54 6.27 -6.50 -4.15
CA PHE A 54 5.51 -5.29 -3.85
C PHE A 54 6.16 -4.01 -4.35
N GLY A 55 7.49 -3.97 -4.51
CA GLY A 55 8.20 -2.77 -4.96
C GLY A 55 8.48 -2.73 -6.46
N LYS A 56 8.42 -3.85 -7.18
CA LYS A 56 8.73 -3.89 -8.63
C LYS A 56 7.68 -4.60 -9.48
N ILE A 57 7.30 -5.85 -9.14
CA ILE A 57 6.47 -6.66 -10.04
C ILE A 57 5.10 -6.02 -10.28
N PHE A 58 4.41 -5.55 -9.23
CA PHE A 58 3.12 -4.86 -9.42
C PHE A 58 3.23 -3.55 -10.19
N ARG A 59 4.33 -2.82 -10.01
CA ARG A 59 4.63 -1.60 -10.78
C ARG A 59 4.76 -1.93 -12.27
N MET A 60 5.55 -2.95 -12.62
CA MET A 60 5.69 -3.42 -14.01
C MET A 60 4.37 -3.92 -14.60
N ALA A 61 3.51 -4.53 -13.79
CA ALA A 61 2.18 -4.94 -14.21
C ALA A 61 1.21 -3.75 -14.43
N GLY A 62 1.59 -2.52 -14.06
CA GLY A 62 0.81 -1.30 -14.30
C GLY A 62 -0.14 -0.94 -13.16
N ALA A 63 0.19 -1.30 -11.92
CA ALA A 63 -0.49 -0.80 -10.73
C ALA A 63 -0.14 0.68 -10.48
N ASP A 64 -1.13 1.50 -10.10
CA ASP A 64 -0.91 2.89 -9.69
C ASP A 64 -0.61 2.98 -8.19
N CYS A 65 -1.20 2.09 -7.39
CA CYS A 65 -0.91 1.97 -5.96
C CYS A 65 -0.84 0.50 -5.52
N VAL A 66 0.09 0.15 -4.63
CA VAL A 66 0.27 -1.23 -4.16
C VAL A 66 0.26 -1.29 -2.65
N MET A 67 -0.71 -2.03 -2.12
CA MET A 67 -0.84 -2.21 -0.69
C MET A 67 0.03 -3.35 -0.17
N PHE A 68 0.73 -3.10 0.93
CA PHE A 68 1.43 -4.11 1.71
C PHE A 68 1.32 -3.79 3.21
N PRO A 69 1.31 -4.81 4.09
CA PRO A 69 1.20 -4.57 5.52
C PRO A 69 2.55 -4.19 6.14
N ILE A 70 2.50 -3.39 7.20
CA ILE A 70 3.64 -3.16 8.11
C ILE A 70 3.66 -4.23 9.21
N PRO A 71 4.81 -4.40 9.90
CA PRO A 71 4.92 -5.33 11.02
C PRO A 71 3.87 -5.02 12.10
N SER A 72 3.12 -6.03 12.50
CA SER A 72 2.12 -5.91 13.58
C SER A 72 1.90 -7.25 14.25
N LYS A 73 1.11 -7.29 15.33
CA LYS A 73 0.68 -8.55 15.97
C LYS A 73 -0.05 -9.50 14.99
N ARG A 74 -0.62 -8.97 13.91
CA ARG A 74 -1.38 -9.73 12.91
C ARG A 74 -0.55 -10.13 11.69
N PHE A 75 0.48 -9.35 11.35
CA PHE A 75 1.26 -9.52 10.14
C PHE A 75 2.74 -9.66 10.48
N SER A 76 3.27 -10.85 10.27
CA SER A 76 4.67 -11.22 10.51
C SER A 76 5.59 -10.75 9.37
N PHE A 77 5.55 -9.46 9.07
CA PHE A 77 6.49 -8.84 8.13
C PHE A 77 7.68 -8.27 8.89
N GLU A 78 8.85 -8.28 8.27
CA GLU A 78 10.03 -7.64 8.84
C GLU A 78 10.07 -6.15 8.48
N ALA A 79 10.59 -5.34 9.40
CA ALA A 79 10.75 -3.90 9.14
C ALA A 79 11.71 -3.64 7.97
N ALA A 80 12.68 -4.54 7.74
CA ALA A 80 13.61 -4.49 6.62
C ALA A 80 12.89 -4.69 5.28
N ASP A 81 11.94 -5.63 5.20
CA ASP A 81 11.15 -5.87 3.98
C ASP A 81 10.34 -4.64 3.60
N CYS A 82 9.67 -4.02 4.57
CA CYS A 82 8.91 -2.80 4.33
C CYS A 82 9.81 -1.66 3.81
N LYS A 83 11.03 -1.54 4.36
CA LYS A 83 12.01 -0.56 3.89
C LYS A 83 12.50 -0.88 2.48
N ASP A 84 12.74 -2.14 2.14
CA ASP A 84 13.12 -2.54 0.78
C ASP A 84 12.02 -2.20 -0.24
N VAL A 85 10.76 -2.46 0.09
CA VAL A 85 9.61 -2.06 -0.75
C VAL A 85 9.63 -0.55 -1.00
N ILE A 86 9.67 0.25 0.06
CA ILE A 86 9.67 1.73 -0.04
C ILE A 86 10.89 2.24 -0.83
N ASN A 87 12.09 1.71 -0.57
CA ASN A 87 13.29 2.10 -1.30
C ASN A 87 13.17 1.83 -2.82
N ARG A 88 12.47 0.76 -3.22
CA ARG A 88 12.24 0.45 -4.64
C ARG A 88 11.24 1.39 -5.30
N TYR A 89 10.34 2.00 -4.53
CA TYR A 89 9.49 3.09 -5.02
C TYR A 89 10.27 4.38 -5.23
N TYR A 90 11.20 4.70 -4.32
CA TYR A 90 12.08 5.86 -4.47
C TYR A 90 13.18 5.67 -5.50
N ALA A 91 13.56 4.43 -5.81
CA ALA A 91 14.45 4.12 -6.91
C ALA A 91 13.74 4.49 -8.23
N GLN A 92 14.10 5.65 -8.78
CA GLN A 92 13.66 6.08 -10.09
C GLN A 92 13.97 4.99 -11.11
N ASP A 93 12.96 4.61 -11.90
CA ASP A 93 13.11 3.68 -13.01
C ASP A 93 12.48 4.36 -14.23
N PRO A 94 13.27 4.75 -15.24
CA PRO A 94 12.75 5.48 -16.39
C PRO A 94 11.87 4.60 -17.30
N CYS A 95 11.86 3.28 -17.11
CA CYS A 95 11.08 2.37 -17.93
C CYS A 95 9.60 2.29 -17.51
N TRP A 96 9.25 2.74 -16.30
CA TRP A 96 7.92 2.52 -15.73
C TRP A 96 7.40 3.78 -15.05
N GLU A 97 6.10 4.02 -15.20
CA GLU A 97 5.39 5.09 -14.51
C GLU A 97 5.56 5.01 -12.99
N GLN A 98 5.37 6.15 -12.33
CA GLN A 98 5.42 6.23 -10.88
C GLN A 98 4.21 5.50 -10.26
N THR A 99 4.49 4.67 -9.27
CA THR A 99 3.50 3.94 -8.48
C THR A 99 3.66 4.34 -7.02
N PHE A 100 2.56 4.41 -6.26
CA PHE A 100 2.60 4.77 -4.85
C PHE A 100 2.53 3.54 -3.93
N PRO A 101 3.42 3.42 -2.93
CA PRO A 101 3.26 2.43 -1.87
C PRO A 101 2.07 2.81 -0.99
N VAL A 102 1.25 1.81 -0.65
CA VAL A 102 0.18 1.93 0.34
C VAL A 102 0.52 1.07 1.55
N ILE A 103 0.83 1.69 2.68
CA ILE A 103 1.13 0.96 3.91
C ILE A 103 -0.12 0.80 4.76
N GLY A 104 -0.38 -0.41 5.25
CA GLY A 104 -1.51 -0.71 6.11
C GLY A 104 -1.18 -1.76 7.16
N GLY A 105 -2.18 -2.26 7.87
CA GLY A 105 -1.98 -3.33 8.87
C GLY A 105 -2.10 -2.83 10.31
N SER A 106 -3.31 -2.38 10.67
CA SER A 106 -3.64 -1.93 12.03
C SER A 106 -2.84 -0.73 12.52
N ILE A 107 -2.66 0.28 11.65
CA ILE A 107 -2.03 1.54 11.99
C ILE A 107 -2.94 2.33 12.96
N SER A 108 -2.41 2.69 14.12
CA SER A 108 -3.10 3.60 15.06
C SER A 108 -2.79 5.07 14.74
N ALA A 109 -3.59 5.98 15.30
CA ALA A 109 -3.41 7.42 15.08
C ALA A 109 -2.06 7.92 15.62
N GLU A 110 -1.60 7.35 16.72
CA GLU A 110 -0.36 7.70 17.41
C GLU A 110 0.88 7.24 16.64
N GLN A 111 0.75 6.19 15.82
CA GLN A 111 1.85 5.66 15.00
C GLN A 111 2.09 6.48 13.73
N LEU A 112 1.06 7.18 13.24
CA LEU A 112 1.11 7.89 11.97
C LEU A 112 2.29 8.87 11.84
N PRO A 113 2.59 9.74 12.82
CA PRO A 113 3.69 10.68 12.67
C PRO A 113 5.06 9.98 12.58
N GLN A 114 5.27 8.94 13.39
CA GLN A 114 6.51 8.15 13.31
C GLN A 114 6.64 7.42 11.97
N LEU A 115 5.53 6.90 11.43
CA LEU A 115 5.52 6.24 10.13
C LEU A 115 5.75 7.24 8.98
N LYS A 116 5.23 8.47 9.10
CA LYS A 116 5.52 9.59 8.18
C LYS A 116 7.00 9.91 8.18
N ASN A 117 7.59 10.16 9.35
CA ASN A 117 9.02 10.47 9.48
C ASN A 117 9.90 9.34 8.95
N LYS A 118 9.46 8.08 9.10
CA LYS A 118 10.22 6.91 8.67
C LYS A 118 10.14 6.65 7.16
N TYR A 119 8.97 6.83 6.55
CA TYR A 119 8.72 6.38 5.18
C TYR A 119 8.53 7.52 4.17
N GLY A 120 8.32 8.76 4.62
CA GLY A 120 8.23 9.96 3.79
C GLY A 120 6.81 10.33 3.36
N ASP A 121 6.71 11.44 2.62
CA ASP A 121 5.42 12.01 2.20
C ASP A 121 4.82 11.32 0.96
N ASP A 122 5.63 10.67 0.14
CA ASP A 122 5.18 9.97 -1.08
C ASP A 122 4.67 8.54 -0.79
N VAL A 123 3.96 8.38 0.34
CA VAL A 123 3.41 7.12 0.82
C VAL A 123 1.96 7.32 1.24
N ILE A 124 1.09 6.38 0.85
CA ILE A 124 -0.31 6.37 1.28
C ILE A 124 -0.43 5.56 2.57
N TYR A 125 -0.86 6.21 3.65
CA TYR A 125 -1.10 5.57 4.94
C TYR A 125 -2.56 5.11 5.04
N LEU A 126 -2.81 3.79 4.93
CA LEU A 126 -4.15 3.23 4.97
C LEU A 126 -4.62 3.02 6.41
N VAL A 127 -5.44 3.95 6.88
CA VAL A 127 -6.07 3.91 8.21
C VAL A 127 -7.50 3.40 8.09
N GLY A 128 -7.70 2.14 8.48
CA GLY A 128 -9.01 1.47 8.44
C GLY A 128 -9.72 1.53 9.79
N ARG A 129 -9.58 0.46 10.58
CA ARG A 129 -10.28 0.24 11.86
C ARG A 129 -10.18 1.42 12.84
N GLN A 130 -9.01 2.02 12.98
CA GLN A 130 -8.78 3.18 13.85
C GLN A 130 -9.79 4.32 13.60
N MET A 131 -10.19 4.56 12.34
CA MET A 131 -11.16 5.60 11.99
C MET A 131 -12.51 5.41 12.68
N TYR A 132 -12.90 4.17 12.96
CA TYR A 132 -14.17 3.83 13.58
C TYR A 132 -14.06 3.69 15.11
N GLU A 133 -12.86 3.51 15.64
CA GLU A 133 -12.62 3.37 17.08
C GLU A 133 -12.46 4.71 17.78
N MET A 134 -12.10 5.77 17.05
CA MET A 134 -11.95 7.13 17.61
C MET A 134 -13.28 7.72 18.09
N SER A 135 -14.30 7.74 17.21
CA SER A 135 -15.65 8.22 17.52
C SER A 135 -16.63 7.83 16.40
N ALA A 136 -17.93 8.08 16.60
CA ALA A 136 -18.95 7.93 15.56
C ALA A 136 -18.91 9.05 14.48
N ASP A 137 -18.24 10.18 14.74
CA ASP A 137 -18.11 11.30 13.80
C ASP A 137 -16.91 11.08 12.87
N LEU A 138 -17.13 10.34 11.78
CA LEU A 138 -16.09 10.08 10.78
C LEU A 138 -15.47 11.37 10.20
N PRO A 139 -16.24 12.41 9.82
CA PRO A 139 -15.66 13.69 9.39
C PRO A 139 -14.74 14.35 10.42
N GLU A 140 -15.06 14.33 11.71
CA GLU A 140 -14.15 14.82 12.76
C GLU A 140 -12.91 13.93 12.88
N ASN A 141 -13.07 12.59 12.84
CA ASN A 141 -11.94 11.67 12.93
C ASN A 141 -10.92 11.92 11.79
N VAL A 142 -11.39 12.19 10.57
CA VAL A 142 -10.52 12.58 9.44
C VAL A 142 -9.76 13.87 9.75
N ARG A 143 -10.48 14.90 10.24
CA ARG A 143 -9.87 16.18 10.61
C ARG A 143 -8.83 16.02 11.72
N GLN A 144 -9.11 15.18 12.71
CA GLN A 144 -8.18 14.88 13.80
C GLN A 144 -6.91 14.18 13.28
N LEU A 145 -7.03 13.16 12.43
CA LEU A 145 -5.86 12.51 11.82
C LEU A 145 -5.04 13.48 10.97
N ARG A 146 -5.69 14.36 10.22
CA ARG A 146 -5.00 15.40 9.44
C ARG A 146 -4.18 16.32 10.33
N ARG A 147 -4.77 16.81 11.44
CA ARG A 147 -4.05 17.63 12.44
C ARG A 147 -2.85 16.89 13.03
N ILE A 148 -2.97 15.58 13.27
CA ILE A 148 -1.86 14.76 13.79
C ILE A 148 -0.70 14.71 12.79
N LEU A 149 -0.99 14.52 11.50
CA LEU A 149 0.02 14.46 10.43
C LEU A 149 0.64 15.83 10.10
N GLU A 150 -0.12 16.92 10.26
CA GLU A 150 0.32 18.29 9.99
C GLU A 150 1.18 18.87 11.12
N ARG A 151 1.00 18.45 12.38
CA ARG A 151 1.71 19.00 13.57
C ARG A 151 3.21 18.67 13.65
N GLU A 152 3.70 17.69 12.89
CA GLU A 152 5.13 17.32 12.85
C GLU A 152 5.86 17.86 11.60
N THR A 153 5.25 18.80 10.87
CA THR A 153 5.88 19.49 9.72
C THR A 153 6.23 20.92 10.10
#